data_AF-A0A9E5MUG4-F1
#
_entry.id   AF-A0A9E5MUG4-F1
#
_cell.length_a   1.000
_cell.length_b   1.000
_cell.length_c   1.000
_cell.angle_alpha   90.00
_cell.angle_beta   90.00
_cell.angle_gamma   90.00
#
_symmetry.space_group_name_H-M   'P 1'
#
loop_
_entity.id
_entity.type
_entity.pdbx_description
1 polymer ?
#
loop_
_entity_poly.entity_id
_entity_poly.type
_entity_poly.pdbx_seq_one_letter_code
_entity_poly.pdbx_strand_id
1 'polypeptide(L)' 'GHAMHNHNLLPTYQVRLRDSGRWQTLIEHGQILASEDPEVRALASRYGDPDEVLSRDWIPELPGITVPGNYDADYSSDPG' A
#
# COMPACT_ATOMS: atom_id res chain seq x y z
N GLY A 1 2.18 5.07 -21.23
CA GLY A 1 0.81 4.52 -21.28
C GLY A 1 0.25 4.53 -19.88
N HIS A 2 -1.06 4.73 -19.69
CA HIS A 2 -1.70 4.68 -18.37
C HIS A 2 -2.23 3.26 -18.15
N ALA A 3 -1.76 2.60 -17.09
CA ALA A 3 -2.32 1.34 -16.61
C ALA A 3 -3.29 1.61 -15.46
N MET A 4 -4.26 0.71 -15.27
CA MET A 4 -5.08 0.70 -14.07
C MET A 4 -4.17 0.53 -12.85
N HIS A 5 -4.29 1.43 -11.89
CA HIS A 5 -3.62 1.35 -10.61
C HIS A 5 -4.55 1.91 -9.52
N ASN A 6 -4.35 1.45 -8.29
CA ASN A 6 -5.07 1.96 -7.13
C ASN A 6 -4.28 3.12 -6.53
N HIS A 7 -4.90 4.29 -6.40
CA HIS A 7 -4.24 5.49 -5.90
C HIS A 7 -4.44 5.65 -4.39
N ASN A 8 -3.61 4.95 -3.61
CA ASN A 8 -3.51 5.12 -2.16
C ASN A 8 -2.16 5.74 -1.83
N LEU A 9 -2.15 6.95 -1.27
CA LEU A 9 -0.90 7.59 -0.83
C LEU A 9 -0.29 6.82 0.35
N LEU A 10 -0.84 7.02 1.55
CA LEU A 10 -0.42 6.31 2.78
C LEU A 10 -1.59 5.97 3.72
N PRO A 11 -2.85 5.76 3.25
CA PRO A 11 -3.95 5.53 4.16
C PRO A 11 -3.78 4.23 4.94
N THR A 12 -4.23 4.24 6.19
CA THR A 12 -4.59 3.01 6.91
C THR A 12 -6.11 2.95 6.97
N TYR A 13 -6.68 1.90 6.38
CA TYR A 13 -8.13 1.70 6.31
C TYR A 13 -8.54 0.43 7.03
N GLN A 14 -9.43 0.60 8.02
CA GLN A 14 -9.96 -0.48 8.84
C GLN A 14 -11.48 -0.52 8.74
N VAL A 15 -12.03 -1.74 8.71
CA VAL A 15 -13.47 -2.00 8.74
C VAL A 15 -13.83 -2.76 10.00
N ARG A 16 -14.97 -2.42 10.60
CA ARG A 16 -15.54 -3.17 11.71
C ARG A 16 -16.51 -4.21 11.18
N LEU A 17 -16.22 -5.48 11.44
CA LEU A 17 -17.10 -6.59 11.08
C LEU A 17 -18.35 -6.53 11.97
N ARG A 18 -19.53 -6.44 11.36
CA ARG A 18 -20.79 -6.18 12.07
C ARG A 18 -21.11 -7.25 13.11
N ASP A 19 -20.91 -8.51 12.76
CA ASP A 19 -21.39 -9.64 13.57
C ASP A 19 -20.43 -9.99 14.72
N SER A 20 -19.13 -9.77 14.52
CA SER A 20 -18.10 -10.08 15.55
C SER A 20 -17.64 -8.85 16.31
N GLY A 21 -17.95 -7.64 15.83
CA GLY A 21 -17.44 -6.38 16.35
C GLY A 21 -15.93 -6.17 16.16
N ARG A 22 -15.22 -7.14 15.56
CA ARG A 22 -13.76 -7.10 15.33
C ARG A 22 -13.39 -6.09 14.26
N TRP A 23 -12.25 -5.46 14.44
CA TRP A 23 -11.63 -4.63 13.40
C TRP A 23 -10.76 -5.48 12.50
N GLN A 24 -10.85 -5.22 11.19
CA GLN A 24 -9.99 -5.78 10.16
C GLN A 24 -9.32 -4.64 9.43
N THR A 25 -7.98 -4.65 9.38
CA THR A 25 -7.21 -3.76 8.52
C THR A 25 -7.26 -4.30 7.10
N LEU A 26 -7.61 -3.45 6.13
CA LEU A 26 -7.62 -3.79 4.71
C LEU A 26 -6.47 -3.12 3.96
N ILE A 27 -6.14 -1.89 4.37
CA ILE A 27 -5.01 -1.13 3.83
C ILE A 27 -4.15 -0.67 5.00
N GLU A 28 -2.84 -0.86 4.92
CA GLU A 28 -1.87 -0.41 5.91
C GLU A 28 -0.78 0.42 5.23
N HIS A 29 -0.66 1.69 5.58
CA HIS A 29 0.30 2.62 4.93
C HIS A 29 0.24 2.57 3.39
N GLY A 30 -0.99 2.55 2.86
CA GLY A 30 -1.30 2.42 1.44
C GLY A 30 -1.18 1.02 0.85
N GLN A 31 -0.74 0.00 1.61
CA GLN A 31 -0.56 -1.37 1.11
C GLN A 31 -1.86 -2.13 1.24
N ILE A 32 -2.37 -2.68 0.13
CA ILE A 32 -3.53 -3.57 0.16
C ILE A 32 -3.06 -4.91 0.74
N LEU A 33 -3.49 -5.22 1.97
CA LEU A 33 -2.98 -6.40 2.69
C LEU A 33 -3.33 -7.72 2.01
N ALA A 34 -4.41 -7.76 1.23
CA ALA A 34 -4.78 -8.93 0.44
C ALA A 34 -3.72 -9.31 -0.61
N SER A 35 -2.88 -8.38 -1.07
CA SER A 35 -1.81 -8.66 -2.03
C SER A 35 -0.70 -9.57 -1.46
N GLU A 36 -0.58 -9.62 -0.13
CA GLU A 36 0.39 -10.49 0.56
C GLU A 36 -0.20 -11.88 0.89
N ASP A 37 -1.51 -12.06 0.71
CA ASP A 37 -2.17 -13.31 1.06
C ASP A 37 -1.72 -14.45 0.12
N PRO A 38 -1.30 -15.62 0.66
CA PRO A 38 -0.82 -16.73 -0.16
C PRO A 38 -1.83 -17.22 -1.21
N GLU A 39 -3.13 -17.19 -0.91
CA GLU A 39 -4.17 -17.64 -1.85
C GLU A 39 -4.35 -16.62 -2.99
N VAL A 40 -4.28 -15.32 -2.67
CA VAL A 40 -4.31 -14.25 -3.68
C VAL A 40 -3.07 -14.32 -4.57
N ARG A 41 -1.88 -14.51 -3.99
CA ARG A 41 -0.63 -14.68 -4.74
C ARG A 41 -0.65 -15.94 -5.61
N ALA A 42 -1.22 -17.05 -5.12
CA ALA A 42 -1.41 -18.27 -5.90
C ALA A 42 -2.41 -18.10 -7.05
N LEU A 43 -3.39 -17.19 -6.92
CA LEU A 43 -4.27 -16.82 -8.03
C LEU A 43 -3.53 -15.94 -9.05
N ALA A 44 -2.76 -14.96 -8.58
CA ALA A 44 -1.98 -14.05 -9.43
C ALA A 44 -0.94 -14.79 -10.28
N SER A 45 -0.35 -15.87 -9.76
CA SER A 45 0.65 -16.67 -10.49
C SER A 45 0.13 -17.32 -11.79
N ARG A 46 -1.20 -17.37 -11.98
CA ARG A 46 -1.82 -17.80 -13.24
C ARG A 46 -1.69 -16.78 -14.37
N TYR A 47 -1.35 -15.53 -14.03
CA TYR A 47 -1.32 -14.38 -14.96
C TYR A 47 0.08 -13.78 -15.13
N GLY A 48 1.08 -14.23 -14.37
CA GLY A 48 2.45 -13.72 -14.42
C GLY A 48 3.22 -14.02 -13.13
N ASP A 49 4.40 -13.42 -12.97
CA ASP A 49 5.08 -13.43 -11.69
C ASP A 49 4.22 -12.65 -10.66
N PRO A 50 3.76 -13.28 -9.57
CA PRO A 50 2.96 -12.58 -8.56
C PRO A 50 3.69 -11.36 -7.96
N ASP A 51 5.02 -11.35 -7.93
CA ASP A 51 5.79 -10.20 -7.44
C ASP A 51 5.74 -9.00 -8.39
N GLU A 52 5.53 -9.23 -9.69
CA GLU A 52 5.32 -8.17 -10.68
C GLU A 52 3.83 -7.78 -10.77
N VAL A 53 2.93 -8.76 -10.80
CA VAL A 53 1.48 -8.56 -10.98
C VAL A 53 0.85 -7.80 -9.81
N LEU A 54 1.29 -8.11 -8.59
CA LEU A 54 0.80 -7.48 -7.36
C LEU A 54 1.74 -6.39 -6.86
N SER A 55 2.73 -6.02 -7.68
CA SER A 55 3.73 -5.03 -7.31
C SER A 55 3.10 -3.69 -6.98
N ARG A 56 3.73 -2.99 -6.05
CA ARG A 56 3.43 -1.60 -5.78
C ARG A 56 4.18 -0.75 -6.80
N ASP A 57 3.42 -0.13 -7.71
CA ASP A 57 3.97 0.60 -8.84
C ASP A 57 4.79 1.84 -8.42
N TRP A 58 4.27 2.64 -7.48
CA TRP A 58 4.93 3.86 -7.03
C TRP A 58 4.52 4.30 -5.61
N ILE A 59 5.46 4.93 -4.89
CA ILE A 59 5.25 5.61 -3.60
C ILE A 59 5.96 6.95 -3.68
N PRO A 60 5.37 8.07 -3.21
CA PRO A 60 6.11 9.31 -3.07
C PRO A 60 7.27 9.13 -2.10
N GLU A 61 8.44 9.63 -2.47
CA GLU A 61 9.57 9.73 -1.57
C GLU A 61 9.33 10.87 -0.58
N LEU A 62 9.12 10.51 0.67
CA LEU A 62 8.88 11.41 1.79
C LEU A 62 9.95 11.11 2.83
N PRO A 63 10.98 11.97 2.98
CA PRO A 63 12.02 11.82 3.98
C PRO A 63 11.44 11.57 5.37
N GLY A 64 11.95 10.55 6.06
CA GLY A 64 11.48 10.15 7.39
C GLY A 64 10.13 9.43 7.43
N ILE A 65 9.50 9.18 6.28
CA ILE A 65 8.24 8.43 6.16
C ILE A 65 8.41 7.21 5.24
N THR A 66 8.67 7.43 3.95
CA THR A 66 8.77 6.35 2.94
C THR A 66 10.21 6.09 2.49
N VAL A 67 11.12 7.03 2.76
CA VAL A 67 12.57 6.92 2.53
C VAL A 67 13.35 7.41 3.75
N PRO A 68 14.62 6.99 3.94
CA PRO A 68 15.46 7.51 5.02
C PRO A 68 15.58 9.05 4.98
N GLY A 69 15.54 9.69 6.14
CA GLY A 69 15.63 11.15 6.29
C GLY A 69 14.84 11.67 7.49
N ASN A 70 14.61 12.98 7.54
CA ASN A 70 13.79 13.64 8.55
C ASN A 70 12.68 14.46 7.88
N TYR A 71 11.42 14.12 8.16
CA TYR A 71 10.29 14.80 7.54
C TYR A 71 10.27 16.30 7.83
N ASP A 72 10.53 16.71 9.07
CA ASP A 72 10.43 18.11 9.47
C ASP A 72 11.59 18.96 8.94
N ALA A 73 12.81 18.43 8.98
CA ALA A 73 14.01 19.15 8.55
C ALA A 73 14.21 19.13 7.03
N ASP A 74 13.85 18.03 6.37
CA ASP A 74 14.24 17.77 4.98
C ASP A 74 13.07 17.91 3.99
N TYR A 75 11.82 18.04 4.44
CA TYR A 75 10.65 18.05 3.55
C TYR A 75 9.52 19.02 3.95
N SER A 76 9.10 19.08 5.22
CA SER A 76 7.84 19.73 5.59
C SER A 76 7.78 21.24 5.36
N SER A 77 8.95 21.90 5.40
CA SER A 77 9.07 23.35 5.22
C SER A 77 9.12 23.80 3.75
N ASP A 78 9.53 22.91 2.85
CA ASP A 78 9.61 23.13 1.40
C ASP A 78 9.41 21.80 0.64
N PRO A 79 8.18 21.26 0.64
CA PRO A 79 7.88 19.92 0.09
C PRO A 79 7.90 19.85 -1.45
N GLY A 80 8.48 20.85 -2.12
CA GLY A 80 8.41 21.05 -3.57
C GLY A 80 7.35 22.06 -3.99
#